data_AF-A0A1V5I7X7-F1
#
_entry.id   AF-A0A1V5I7X7-F1
#
_cell.length_a   1.000
_cell.length_b   1.000
_cell.length_c   1.000
_cell.angle_alpha   90.00
_cell.angle_beta   90.00
_cell.angle_gamma   90.00
#
_symmetry.space_group_name_H-M   'P 1'
#
loop_
_entity.id
_entity.type
_entity.pdbx_description
1 polymer ?
#
loop_
_entity_poly.entity_id
_entity_poly.type
_entity_poly.pdbx_seq_one_letter_code
_entity_poly.pdbx_strand_id
1 'polypeptide(L)'
;MRRVFTGLFLVAAALMAWYAAHDASLDTDRLSVDRANLPDMSLEALEFQREEGGVEWTVKVALAEKRGGEIRLASLDVTAVRGSEESISLRSPSGVFREEEGTAVLYDVTGSVHRDGEVGLFEAPEADWTRGDDEVTFAKGAVFRREGLLFEGNMVRASFSGAFSAEKGASVSWSVPESSD
;
A
#
# COMPACT_ATOMS: atom_id res chain seq x y z
N MET A 1 13.38 -19.56 -3.54
CA MET A 1 12.88 -18.43 -4.36
C MET A 1 12.18 -17.47 -3.39
N ARG A 2 12.77 -16.31 -3.09
CA ARG A 2 12.33 -15.43 -1.98
C ARG A 2 12.00 -14.03 -2.49
N ARG A 3 10.70 -13.68 -2.35
CA ARG A 3 10.14 -12.38 -1.93
C ARG A 3 10.20 -11.22 -2.94
N VAL A 4 9.13 -11.06 -3.71
CA VAL A 4 8.86 -9.90 -4.57
C VAL A 4 7.86 -8.91 -3.93
N PHE A 5 7.20 -9.27 -2.82
CA PHE A 5 6.11 -8.46 -2.23
C PHE A 5 6.54 -7.59 -1.04
N THR A 6 7.75 -7.03 -1.09
CA THR A 6 8.43 -6.34 0.04
C THR A 6 8.12 -4.84 0.19
N GLY A 7 6.96 -4.32 -0.16
CA GLY A 7 6.84 -2.84 -0.11
C GLY A 7 5.49 -2.20 -0.02
N LEU A 8 4.54 -2.97 0.49
CA LEU A 8 3.73 -2.39 1.55
C LEU A 8 4.60 -2.02 2.79
N PHE A 9 5.70 -2.75 3.01
CA PHE A 9 6.77 -2.43 3.96
C PHE A 9 7.40 -1.03 3.77
N LEU A 10 7.19 -0.39 2.62
CA LEU A 10 7.76 0.93 2.35
C LEU A 10 6.78 2.07 2.50
N VAL A 11 5.49 1.76 2.51
CA VAL A 11 4.50 2.62 3.17
C VAL A 11 4.78 2.62 4.68
N ALA A 12 5.10 1.46 5.27
CA ALA A 12 5.60 1.39 6.66
C ALA A 12 6.97 2.09 6.85
N ALA A 13 7.86 2.08 5.86
CA ALA A 13 9.12 2.85 5.91
C ALA A 13 8.95 4.36 5.67
N ALA A 14 7.93 4.78 4.90
CA ALA A 14 7.52 6.19 4.78
C ALA A 14 6.93 6.70 6.11
N LEU A 15 6.20 5.84 6.84
CA LEU A 15 5.81 6.10 8.23
C LEU A 15 7.02 6.14 9.19
N MET A 16 8.08 5.36 8.95
CA MET A 16 9.35 5.51 9.69
C MET A 16 10.13 6.79 9.31
N ALA A 17 10.07 7.24 8.06
CA ALA A 17 10.66 8.51 7.64
C ALA A 17 9.90 9.72 8.24
N TRP A 18 8.60 9.56 8.49
CA TRP A 18 7.82 10.49 9.29
C TRP A 18 8.24 10.52 10.78
N TYR A 19 8.64 9.39 11.38
CA TYR A 19 9.30 9.37 12.69
C TYR A 19 10.68 10.07 12.69
N ALA A 20 11.44 10.06 11.60
CA ALA A 20 12.68 10.85 11.50
C ALA A 20 12.41 12.37 11.37
N ALA A 21 11.30 12.77 10.75
CA ALA A 21 10.80 14.15 10.76
C ALA A 21 10.32 14.59 12.17
N HIS A 22 9.87 13.64 12.99
CA HIS A 22 9.56 13.86 14.41
C HIS A 22 10.82 14.19 15.24
N ASP A 23 12.00 13.68 14.89
CA ASP A 23 13.26 14.00 15.56
C ASP A 23 13.78 15.41 15.20
N ALA A 24 13.49 15.89 13.98
CA ALA A 24 13.73 17.29 13.59
C ALA A 24 12.78 18.29 14.27
N SER A 25 11.65 17.81 14.85
CA SER A 25 10.68 18.65 15.58
C SER A 25 11.09 18.95 17.04
N LEU A 26 12.20 18.38 17.52
CA LEU A 26 12.78 18.74 18.83
C LEU A 26 13.43 20.14 18.87
N ASP A 27 13.48 20.87 17.75
CA ASP A 27 14.07 22.21 17.68
C ASP A 27 13.05 23.34 17.41
N THR A 28 11.76 23.09 17.59
CA THR A 28 10.74 24.16 17.55
C THR A 28 9.99 24.27 18.87
N ASP A 29 10.78 24.67 19.85
CA ASP A 29 10.33 25.29 21.08
C ASP A 29 9.33 26.43 20.76
N ARG A 30 8.18 26.42 21.43
CA ARG A 30 7.11 27.45 21.45
C ARG A 30 6.23 27.58 20.20
N LEU A 31 4.93 27.29 20.39
CA LEU A 31 3.83 28.28 20.33
C LEU A 31 2.47 27.56 20.52
N SER A 32 1.93 27.67 21.73
CA SER A 32 0.58 27.20 22.08
C SER A 32 -0.47 28.24 21.68
N VAL A 33 -1.33 27.90 20.71
CA VAL A 33 -2.60 28.59 20.44
C VAL A 33 -3.64 27.52 20.12
N ASP A 34 -4.81 27.61 20.75
CA ASP A 34 -5.96 26.69 20.60
C ASP A 34 -6.26 26.37 19.11
N ARG A 35 -5.94 25.14 18.70
CA ARG A 35 -6.19 24.55 17.38
C ARG A 35 -7.25 23.45 17.48
N ALA A 36 -8.51 23.79 17.76
CA ALA A 36 -9.54 22.75 17.88
C ALA A 36 -9.86 22.02 16.54
N ASN A 37 -9.45 22.57 15.38
CA ASN A 37 -9.79 22.02 14.05
C ASN A 37 -8.63 22.03 13.02
N LEU A 38 -7.42 22.45 13.41
CA LEU A 38 -6.27 22.46 12.52
C LEU A 38 -5.41 21.21 12.77
N PRO A 39 -4.77 20.63 11.74
CA PRO A 39 -3.84 19.55 11.97
C PRO A 39 -2.66 20.00 12.84
N ASP A 40 -2.11 19.05 13.60
CA ASP A 40 -0.92 19.28 14.42
C ASP A 40 0.28 19.53 13.51
N MET A 41 0.33 18.77 12.42
CA MET A 41 1.35 18.82 11.39
C MET A 41 0.72 18.52 10.02
N SER A 42 1.18 19.21 8.98
CA SER A 42 0.84 18.93 7.59
C SER A 42 2.13 18.89 6.77
N LEU A 43 2.24 17.88 5.92
CA LEU A 43 3.36 17.69 4.99
C LEU A 43 2.80 17.47 3.59
N GLU A 44 3.37 18.16 2.60
CA GLU A 44 2.90 18.10 1.21
C GLU A 44 4.01 17.57 0.30
N ALA A 45 3.59 16.98 -0.82
CA ALA A 45 4.47 16.51 -1.90
C ALA A 45 5.65 15.65 -1.40
N LEU A 46 5.35 14.69 -0.54
CA LEU A 46 6.33 13.76 0.01
C LEU A 46 6.73 12.72 -1.04
N GLU A 47 8.03 12.49 -1.19
CA GLU A 47 8.56 11.39 -1.98
C GLU A 47 9.65 10.67 -1.19
N PHE A 48 9.52 9.35 -1.08
CA PHE A 48 10.48 8.48 -0.43
C PHE A 48 10.95 7.42 -1.41
N GLN A 49 12.26 7.20 -1.45
CA GLN A 49 12.86 6.15 -2.27
C GLN A 49 13.73 5.27 -1.38
N ARG A 50 13.65 3.95 -1.59
CA ARG A 50 14.45 2.97 -0.83
C ARG A 50 14.71 1.73 -1.65
N GLU A 51 15.93 1.22 -1.57
CA GLU A 51 16.31 -0.07 -2.10
C GLU A 51 16.34 -1.12 -0.98
N GLU A 52 15.65 -2.24 -1.16
CA GLU A 52 15.69 -3.36 -0.23
C GLU A 52 15.64 -4.71 -0.94
N GLY A 53 16.64 -5.56 -0.69
CA GLY A 53 16.69 -6.90 -1.27
C GLY A 53 16.69 -6.91 -2.80
N GLY A 54 17.31 -5.91 -3.43
CA GLY A 54 17.35 -5.73 -4.88
C GLY A 54 16.03 -5.26 -5.50
N VAL A 55 15.13 -4.68 -4.71
CA VAL A 55 13.92 -4.00 -5.17
C VAL A 55 14.07 -2.52 -4.86
N GLU A 56 13.98 -1.69 -5.88
CA GLU A 56 13.85 -0.25 -5.74
C GLU A 56 12.39 0.10 -5.54
N TRP A 57 12.13 0.98 -4.60
CA TRP A 57 10.78 1.39 -4.30
C TRP A 57 10.68 2.90 -4.20
N THR A 58 9.52 3.38 -4.61
CA THR A 58 9.17 4.80 -4.58
C THR A 58 7.80 4.93 -3.96
N VAL A 59 7.67 5.79 -2.97
CA VAL A 59 6.40 6.13 -2.32
C VAL A 59 6.20 7.63 -2.48
N LYS A 60 5.06 8.03 -3.05
CA LYS A 60 4.67 9.43 -3.21
C LYS A 60 3.38 9.65 -2.45
N VAL A 61 3.34 10.73 -1.67
CA VAL A 61 2.16 11.16 -0.93
C VAL A 61 1.91 12.63 -1.21
N ALA A 62 0.73 12.97 -1.71
CA ALA A 62 0.42 14.36 -2.02
C ALA A 62 0.26 15.20 -0.74
N LEU A 63 -0.38 14.63 0.28
CA LEU A 63 -0.58 15.29 1.58
C LEU A 63 -0.62 14.25 2.71
N ALA A 64 0.08 14.52 3.80
CA ALA A 64 0.01 13.78 5.05
C ALA A 64 -0.28 14.75 6.21
N GLU A 65 -1.39 14.52 6.92
CA GLU A 65 -1.79 15.33 8.07
C GLU A 65 -1.79 14.52 9.36
N LYS A 66 -1.10 15.00 10.40
CA LYS A 66 -1.17 14.45 11.76
C LYS A 66 -2.26 15.17 12.55
N ARG A 67 -3.13 14.39 13.22
CA ARG A 67 -4.13 14.89 14.19
C ARG A 67 -4.19 13.92 15.37
N GLY A 68 -3.62 14.31 16.50
CA GLY A 68 -3.41 13.42 17.65
C GLY A 68 -2.59 12.20 17.24
N GLY A 69 -3.09 11.01 17.58
CA GLY A 69 -2.47 9.73 17.22
C GLY A 69 -2.84 9.20 15.82
N GLU A 70 -3.49 10.01 14.97
CA GLU A 70 -3.90 9.60 13.63
C GLU A 70 -3.15 10.40 12.55
N ILE A 71 -2.68 9.69 11.51
CA ILE A 71 -2.16 10.28 10.28
C ILE A 71 -3.17 10.00 9.17
N ARG A 72 -3.54 11.04 8.44
CA ARG A 72 -4.36 10.93 7.24
C ARG A 72 -3.51 11.21 6.03
N LEU A 73 -3.62 10.34 5.03
CA LEU A 73 -2.95 10.46 3.75
C LEU A 73 -3.99 10.85 2.70
N ALA A 74 -3.65 11.79 1.83
CA ALA A 74 -4.38 12.04 0.59
C ALA A 74 -3.44 11.77 -0.59
N SER A 75 -3.92 10.93 -1.52
CA SER A 75 -3.18 10.41 -2.68
C SER A 75 -1.85 9.74 -2.31
N LEU A 76 -1.86 8.41 -2.27
CA LEU A 76 -0.69 7.56 -2.11
C LEU A 76 -0.42 6.83 -3.42
N ASP A 77 0.79 6.96 -3.94
CA ASP A 77 1.30 6.15 -5.04
C ASP A 77 2.53 5.39 -4.56
N VAL A 78 2.55 4.08 -4.77
CA VAL A 78 3.66 3.20 -4.45
C VAL A 78 4.08 2.47 -5.71
N THR A 79 5.37 2.46 -5.97
CA THR A 79 5.98 1.69 -7.05
C THR A 79 7.11 0.85 -6.48
N ALA A 80 7.20 -0.39 -6.94
CA ALA A 80 8.28 -1.33 -6.70
C ALA A 80 8.85 -1.76 -8.04
N VAL A 81 10.16 -1.79 -8.18
CA VAL A 81 10.83 -2.26 -9.38
C VAL A 81 11.96 -3.19 -8.98
N ARG A 82 11.98 -4.40 -9.53
CA ARG A 82 13.08 -5.36 -9.40
C ARG A 82 13.63 -5.64 -10.79
N GLY A 83 14.83 -5.11 -11.07
CA GLY A 83 15.41 -5.21 -12.41
C GLY A 83 14.51 -4.57 -13.47
N SER A 84 14.57 -5.07 -14.70
CA SER A 84 13.81 -4.50 -15.83
C SER A 84 12.45 -5.17 -16.08
N GLU A 85 12.16 -6.31 -15.46
CA GLU A 85 11.05 -7.19 -15.85
C GLU A 85 9.98 -7.39 -14.77
N GLU A 86 10.27 -7.05 -13.52
CA GLU A 86 9.33 -7.19 -12.41
C GLU A 86 9.02 -5.81 -11.80
N SER A 87 7.74 -5.45 -11.75
CA SER A 87 7.31 -4.24 -11.04
C SER A 87 5.94 -4.41 -10.40
N ILE A 88 5.69 -3.67 -9.34
CA ILE A 88 4.39 -3.59 -8.68
C ILE A 88 4.05 -2.11 -8.54
N SER A 89 2.81 -1.75 -8.82
CA SER A 89 2.27 -0.43 -8.48
C SER A 89 1.03 -0.56 -7.61
N LEU A 90 0.86 0.38 -6.70
CA LEU A 90 -0.33 0.55 -5.87
C LEU A 90 -0.68 2.02 -5.80
N ARG A 91 -1.96 2.33 -5.93
CA ARG A 91 -2.49 3.67 -5.75
C ARG A 91 -3.69 3.64 -4.83
N SER A 92 -3.79 4.65 -3.98
CA SER A 92 -4.93 4.84 -3.09
C SER A 92 -5.22 6.33 -2.93
N PRO A 93 -6.46 6.80 -3.13
CA PRO A 93 -6.81 8.20 -2.94
C PRO A 93 -6.72 8.65 -1.48
N SER A 94 -6.84 7.73 -0.51
CA SER A 94 -6.76 8.09 0.90
C SER A 94 -6.34 6.93 1.79
N GLY A 95 -5.73 7.27 2.93
CA GLY A 95 -5.33 6.28 3.93
C GLY A 95 -5.33 6.87 5.33
N VAL A 96 -5.42 5.98 6.31
CA VAL A 96 -5.36 6.33 7.73
C VAL A 96 -4.37 5.41 8.43
N PHE A 97 -3.48 6.00 9.23
CA PHE A 97 -2.62 5.28 10.15
C PHE A 97 -2.93 5.69 11.59
N ARG A 98 -3.16 4.71 12.47
CA ARG A 98 -3.39 4.92 13.90
C ARG A 98 -2.15 4.48 14.68
N GLU A 99 -1.45 5.44 15.27
CA GLU A 99 -0.15 5.22 15.91
C GLU A 99 -0.19 4.24 17.08
N GLU A 100 -1.20 4.40 17.95
CA GLU A 100 -1.36 3.60 19.18
C GLU A 100 -1.68 2.15 18.87
N GLU A 101 -2.56 1.92 17.89
CA GLU A 101 -2.96 0.58 17.45
C GLU A 101 -1.90 -0.05 16.54
N GLY A 102 -1.06 0.77 15.90
CA GLY A 102 -0.15 0.34 14.86
C GLY A 102 -0.87 -0.18 13.62
N THR A 103 -2.10 0.29 13.35
CA THR A 103 -2.94 -0.16 12.24
C THR A 103 -2.93 0.86 11.10
N ALA A 104 -2.93 0.36 9.86
CA ALA A 104 -3.04 1.15 8.65
C ALA A 104 -4.22 0.64 7.81
N VAL A 105 -4.98 1.57 7.23
CA VAL A 105 -6.03 1.28 6.25
C VAL A 105 -5.84 2.18 5.04
N LEU A 106 -5.80 1.59 3.86
CA LEU A 106 -5.87 2.30 2.58
C LEU A 106 -7.24 2.06 1.95
N TYR A 107 -7.82 3.10 1.35
CA TYR A 107 -9.15 3.04 0.73
C TYR A 107 -9.05 3.10 -0.79
N ASP A 108 -9.98 2.45 -1.49
CA ASP A 108 -10.10 2.42 -2.95
C ASP A 108 -8.76 2.08 -3.63
N VAL A 109 -8.17 0.97 -3.18
CA VAL A 109 -6.85 0.54 -3.60
C VAL A 109 -6.92 -0.04 -5.01
N THR A 110 -6.06 0.46 -5.89
CA THR A 110 -5.85 -0.10 -7.22
C THR A 110 -4.38 -0.38 -7.42
N GLY A 111 -4.03 -1.32 -8.29
CA GLY A 111 -2.63 -1.58 -8.57
C GLY A 111 -2.40 -2.50 -9.74
N SER A 112 -1.13 -2.64 -10.09
CA SER A 112 -0.68 -3.55 -11.13
C SER A 112 0.52 -4.36 -10.67
N VAL A 113 0.67 -5.54 -11.24
CA VAL A 113 1.82 -6.41 -11.10
C VAL A 113 2.30 -6.75 -12.50
N HIS A 114 3.55 -6.41 -12.80
CA HIS A 114 4.25 -6.78 -14.01
C HIS A 114 5.27 -7.84 -13.66
N ARG A 115 5.26 -8.96 -14.39
CA ARG A 115 6.24 -10.04 -14.25
C ARG A 115 6.31 -10.82 -15.54
N ASP A 116 7.52 -11.13 -16.01
CA ASP A 116 7.77 -12.02 -17.15
C ASP A 116 6.98 -11.62 -18.43
N GLY A 117 6.80 -10.31 -18.64
CA GLY A 117 6.03 -9.76 -19.77
C GLY A 117 4.50 -9.78 -19.58
N GLU A 118 4.01 -10.30 -18.46
CA GLU A 118 2.59 -10.39 -18.13
C GLU A 118 2.18 -9.24 -17.20
N VAL A 119 0.93 -8.78 -17.33
CA VAL A 119 0.36 -7.73 -16.49
C VAL A 119 -0.90 -8.23 -15.80
N GLY A 120 -0.87 -8.19 -14.48
CA GLY A 120 -2.05 -8.35 -13.62
C GLY A 120 -2.47 -6.99 -13.05
N LEU A 121 -3.77 -6.78 -12.90
CA LEU A 121 -4.38 -5.63 -12.25
C LEU A 121 -5.13 -6.10 -11.02
N PHE A 122 -5.12 -5.31 -9.96
CA PHE A 122 -5.94 -5.59 -8.78
C PHE A 122 -6.65 -4.35 -8.27
N GLU A 123 -7.80 -4.58 -7.67
CA GLU A 123 -8.67 -3.57 -7.08
C GLU A 123 -9.23 -4.10 -5.76
N ALA A 124 -9.26 -3.26 -4.72
CA ALA A 124 -9.86 -3.59 -3.44
C ALA A 124 -10.46 -2.34 -2.79
N PRO A 125 -11.65 -2.42 -2.16
CA PRO A 125 -12.23 -1.27 -1.45
C PRO A 125 -11.36 -0.81 -0.28
N GLU A 126 -10.76 -1.75 0.44
CA GLU A 126 -9.93 -1.48 1.62
C GLU A 126 -8.76 -2.46 1.67
N ALA A 127 -7.59 -1.96 2.11
CA ALA A 127 -6.43 -2.77 2.45
C ALA A 127 -5.98 -2.44 3.88
N ASP A 128 -6.08 -3.41 4.76
CA ASP A 128 -5.72 -3.36 6.16
C ASP A 128 -4.35 -3.98 6.42
N TRP A 129 -3.57 -3.34 7.31
CA TRP A 129 -2.30 -3.86 7.77
C TRP A 129 -2.06 -3.50 9.24
N THR A 130 -1.47 -4.41 10.00
CA THR A 130 -1.04 -4.16 11.38
C THR A 130 0.48 -4.21 11.48
N ARG A 131 1.04 -3.34 12.32
CA ARG A 131 2.48 -3.29 12.59
C ARG A 131 2.99 -4.66 13.06
N GLY A 132 3.89 -5.22 12.27
CA GLY A 132 4.53 -6.51 12.56
C GLY A 132 3.95 -7.67 11.73
N ASP A 133 2.79 -7.48 11.10
CA ASP A 133 2.21 -8.46 10.20
C ASP A 133 3.01 -8.53 8.88
N ASP A 134 3.14 -9.73 8.35
CA ASP A 134 3.76 -10.02 7.06
C ASP A 134 2.72 -10.21 5.94
N GLU A 135 1.47 -9.83 6.19
CA GLU A 135 0.36 -9.91 5.25
C GLU A 135 -0.52 -8.66 5.26
N VAL A 136 -1.19 -8.43 4.14
CA VAL A 136 -2.24 -7.43 3.96
C VAL A 136 -3.57 -8.15 3.91
N THR A 137 -4.55 -7.60 4.61
CA THR A 137 -5.92 -8.11 4.56
C THR A 137 -6.80 -7.17 3.75
N PHE A 138 -7.51 -7.71 2.78
CA PHE A 138 -8.59 -7.05 2.06
C PHE A 138 -9.91 -7.57 2.62
N ALA A 139 -10.34 -7.02 3.75
CA ALA A 139 -11.47 -7.55 4.52
C ALA A 139 -12.81 -7.43 3.77
N LYS A 140 -12.90 -6.47 2.84
CA LYS A 140 -14.05 -6.22 1.95
C LYS A 140 -13.89 -6.85 0.56
N GLY A 141 -12.93 -7.75 0.42
CA GLY A 141 -12.64 -8.46 -0.81
C GLY A 141 -11.67 -7.74 -1.73
N ALA A 142 -11.21 -8.47 -2.74
CA ALA A 142 -10.33 -7.97 -3.77
C ALA A 142 -10.60 -8.67 -5.10
N VAL A 143 -10.41 -7.93 -6.18
CA VAL A 143 -10.52 -8.42 -7.55
C VAL A 143 -9.12 -8.41 -8.17
N PHE A 144 -8.75 -9.49 -8.83
CA PHE A 144 -7.52 -9.60 -9.60
C PHE A 144 -7.86 -9.99 -11.04
N ARG A 145 -7.33 -9.25 -12.00
CA ARG A 145 -7.56 -9.46 -13.44
C ARG A 145 -6.24 -9.59 -14.17
N ARG A 146 -6.15 -10.58 -15.03
CA ARG A 146 -5.02 -10.79 -15.95
C ARG A 146 -5.61 -11.27 -17.28
N GLU A 147 -4.89 -11.17 -18.38
CA GLU A 147 -5.34 -11.63 -19.71
C GLU A 147 -6.06 -12.99 -19.64
N GLY A 148 -7.37 -12.97 -19.94
CA GLY A 148 -8.23 -14.14 -19.92
C GLY A 148 -8.52 -14.77 -18.55
N LEU A 149 -8.17 -14.12 -17.43
CA LEU A 149 -8.39 -14.59 -16.06
C LEU A 149 -8.95 -13.48 -15.16
N LEU A 150 -10.06 -13.75 -14.48
CA LEU A 150 -10.63 -12.91 -13.44
C LEU A 150 -10.81 -13.72 -12.16
N PHE A 151 -10.23 -13.23 -11.08
CA PHE A 151 -10.35 -13.74 -9.72
C PHE A 151 -11.06 -12.70 -8.85
N GLU A 152 -12.04 -13.12 -8.06
CA GLU A 152 -12.72 -12.28 -7.08
C GLU A 152 -12.81 -13.04 -5.76
N GLY A 153 -12.36 -12.43 -4.67
CA GLY A 153 -12.46 -13.00 -3.32
C GLY A 153 -13.21 -12.06 -2.38
N ASN A 154 -14.04 -12.62 -1.50
CA ASN A 154 -14.83 -11.83 -0.54
C ASN A 154 -14.01 -11.35 0.67
N MET A 155 -12.93 -12.06 0.98
CA MET A 155 -11.92 -11.66 1.94
C MET A 155 -10.60 -12.22 1.44
N VAL A 156 -9.63 -11.37 1.13
CA VAL A 156 -8.35 -11.81 0.56
C VAL A 156 -7.23 -11.47 1.54
N ARG A 157 -6.29 -12.39 1.76
CA ARG A 157 -5.02 -12.07 2.41
C ARG A 157 -3.89 -12.23 1.40
N ALA A 158 -3.02 -11.23 1.34
CA ALA A 158 -1.84 -11.23 0.49
C ALA A 158 -0.59 -11.12 1.37
N SER A 159 0.20 -12.19 1.40
CA SER A 159 1.45 -12.19 2.15
C SER A 159 2.57 -11.49 1.37
N PHE A 160 3.55 -10.96 2.10
CA PHE A 160 4.78 -10.38 1.53
C PHE A 160 5.70 -11.43 0.89
N SER A 161 5.40 -12.71 1.04
CA SER A 161 6.05 -13.76 0.25
C SER A 161 5.41 -13.96 -1.12
N GLY A 162 4.27 -13.32 -1.39
CA GLY A 162 3.49 -13.45 -2.63
C GLY A 162 2.48 -14.59 -2.62
N ALA A 163 2.07 -15.06 -1.44
CA ALA A 163 0.96 -15.99 -1.33
C ALA A 163 -0.34 -15.20 -1.21
N PHE A 164 -1.34 -15.59 -1.99
CA PHE A 164 -2.69 -15.07 -1.88
C PHE A 164 -3.60 -16.18 -1.35
N SER A 165 -4.46 -15.84 -0.41
CA SER A 165 -5.51 -16.71 0.06
C SER A 165 -6.83 -15.96 0.06
N ALA A 166 -7.92 -16.67 -0.22
CA ALA A 166 -9.25 -16.12 -0.07
C ALA A 166 -10.05 -16.93 0.92
N GLU A 167 -10.74 -16.22 1.79
CA GLU A 167 -11.69 -16.75 2.76
C GLU A 167 -13.09 -16.25 2.41
N LYS A 168 -14.11 -16.92 2.96
CA LYS A 168 -15.52 -16.54 2.79
C LYS A 168 -16.01 -16.56 1.33
N GLY A 169 -15.37 -17.36 0.49
CA GLY A 169 -15.74 -17.61 -0.91
C GLY A 169 -14.90 -16.81 -1.91
N ALA A 170 -14.66 -17.44 -3.06
CA ALA A 170 -13.99 -16.84 -4.21
C ALA A 170 -14.58 -17.39 -5.52
N SER A 171 -14.59 -16.56 -6.56
CA SER A 171 -14.89 -16.94 -7.94
C SER A 171 -13.64 -16.81 -8.80
N VAL A 172 -13.47 -17.75 -9.71
CA VAL A 172 -12.45 -17.66 -10.76
C VAL A 172 -13.15 -17.90 -12.09
N SER A 173 -12.90 -17.03 -13.06
CA SER A 173 -13.39 -17.17 -14.42
C SER A 173 -12.21 -17.02 -15.38
N TRP A 174 -12.21 -17.83 -16.43
CA TRP A 174 -11.18 -17.79 -17.46
C TRP A 174 -11.79 -17.95 -18.84
N SER A 175 -11.19 -17.31 -19.84
CA SER A 175 -11.52 -17.53 -21.25
C SER A 175 -10.58 -18.59 -21.82
N VAL A 176 -11.12 -19.61 -22.47
CA VAL A 176 -10.33 -20.53 -23.30
C VAL A 176 -10.12 -19.83 -24.65
N PRO A 177 -8.89 -19.66 -25.14
CA PRO A 177 -8.68 -19.11 -26.48
C PRO A 177 -9.36 -20.04 -27.50
N GLU A 178 -10.12 -19.47 -28.44
CA GLU A 178 -10.63 -20.24 -29.58
C GLU A 178 -9.44 -20.88 -30.29
N SER A 179 -9.46 -22.22 -30.41
CA SER A 179 -8.50 -22.92 -31.25
C SER A 179 -8.71 -22.45 -32.68
N SER A 180 -7.74 -21.73 -33.23
CA SER A 180 -7.67 -21.47 -34.65
C SER A 180 -7.37 -22.80 -35.35
N ASP A 181 -8.43 -23.46 -35.83
CA ASP A 181 -8.37 -24.60 -36.76
C ASP A 181 -7.74 -24.20 -38.11
#